data_AF-A0A944RQS7-F1
#
_entry.id   AF-A0A944RQS7-F1
#
_cell.length_a   1.000
_cell.length_b   1.000
_cell.length_c   1.000
_cell.angle_alpha   90.00
_cell.angle_beta   90.00
_cell.angle_gamma   90.00
#
_symmetry.space_group_name_H-M   'P 1'
#
loop_
_entity.id
_entity.type
_entity.pdbx_description
1 polymer ?
#
loop_
_entity_poly.entity_id
_entity_poly.type
_entity_poly.pdbx_seq_one_letter_code
_entity_poly.pdbx_strand_id
1 'polypeptide(L)'
;MKENQSLEEVDRNILDIISHYGSLEFIELWYEIGEDDALKKHQMTKEELLMRLELLETQGFVEHFIISEESTLWVLKMRELFVTDSLGIRWKYERL
;
A
#
# COMPACT_ATOMS: atom_id res chain seq x y z
N MET A 1 -15.97 -1.19 19.65
CA MET A 1 -14.54 -0.83 19.71
C MET A 1 -13.90 -1.36 18.44
N LYS A 2 -13.50 -0.49 17.51
CA LYS A 2 -12.70 -0.93 16.36
C LYS A 2 -11.26 -0.94 16.84
N GLU A 3 -10.68 -2.12 16.99
CA GLU A 3 -9.25 -2.26 17.24
C GLU A 3 -8.52 -1.54 16.11
N ASN A 4 -7.71 -0.54 16.44
CA ASN A 4 -6.72 0.00 15.52
C ASN A 4 -5.74 -1.15 15.25
N GLN A 5 -6.00 -1.95 14.23
CA GLN A 5 -5.02 -2.90 13.72
C GLN A 5 -3.83 -2.04 13.25
N SER A 6 -2.74 -2.08 14.03
CA SER A 6 -1.48 -1.48 13.62
C SER A 6 -1.07 -2.14 12.31
N LEU A 7 -0.90 -1.35 11.24
CA LEU A 7 -0.31 -1.82 9.99
C LEU A 7 1.02 -2.53 10.30
N GLU A 8 1.30 -3.62 9.59
CA GLU A 8 2.63 -4.23 9.65
C GLU A 8 3.65 -3.30 8.97
N GLU A 9 4.93 -3.48 9.29
CA GLU A 9 6.01 -2.70 8.65
C GLU A 9 6.04 -2.93 7.14
N VAL A 10 5.84 -4.18 6.74
CA VAL A 10 5.76 -4.58 5.33
C VAL A 10 4.64 -3.84 4.61
N ASP A 11 3.46 -3.77 5.23
CA ASP A 11 2.30 -3.10 4.64
C ASP A 11 2.53 -1.59 4.49
N ARG A 12 3.20 -0.96 5.47
CA ARG A 12 3.59 0.46 5.36
C ARG A 12 4.55 0.68 4.19
N ASN A 13 5.55 -0.18 4.03
CA ASN A 13 6.51 -0.04 2.94
C ASN A 13 5.84 -0.21 1.56
N ILE A 14 4.89 -1.15 1.43
CA ILE A 14 4.09 -1.31 0.21
C ILE A 14 3.31 -0.01 -0.09
N LEU A 15 2.64 0.56 0.92
CA LEU A 15 1.89 1.81 0.77
C LEU A 15 2.81 2.99 0.41
N ASP A 16 4.00 3.07 1.00
CA ASP A 16 4.97 4.13 0.71
C ASP A 16 5.45 4.06 -0.75
N ILE A 17 5.71 2.86 -1.28
CA ILE A 17 6.05 2.65 -2.69
C ILE A 17 4.90 3.10 -3.60
N ILE A 18 3.67 2.64 -3.35
CA ILE A 18 2.50 3.04 -4.15
C ILE A 18 2.29 4.56 -4.06
N SER A 19 2.48 5.16 -2.88
CA SER A 19 2.39 6.61 -2.67
C SER A 19 3.40 7.37 -3.53
N HIS A 20 4.65 6.90 -3.56
CA HIS A 20 5.75 7.53 -4.27
C HIS A 20 5.46 7.65 -5.77
N TYR A 21 5.01 6.56 -6.39
CA TYR A 21 4.70 6.51 -7.82
C TYR A 21 3.28 6.97 -8.16
N GLY A 22 2.39 7.03 -7.17
CA GLY A 22 0.97 7.38 -7.30
C GLY A 22 0.09 6.24 -7.79
N SER A 23 0.56 5.49 -8.78
CA SER A 23 -0.08 4.28 -9.29
C SER A 23 0.96 3.34 -9.86
N LEU A 24 0.84 2.04 -9.59
CA LEU A 24 1.75 1.03 -10.12
C LEU A 24 0.98 -0.20 -10.60
N GLU A 25 1.41 -0.78 -11.71
CA GLU A 25 0.98 -2.12 -12.06
C GLU A 25 1.57 -3.13 -11.06
N PHE A 26 0.88 -4.25 -10.86
CA PHE A 26 1.33 -5.30 -9.93
C PHE A 26 2.79 -5.74 -10.20
N ILE A 27 3.17 -5.86 -11.47
CA ILE A 27 4.53 -6.27 -11.84
C ILE A 27 5.57 -5.20 -11.51
N GLU A 28 5.23 -3.92 -11.69
CA GLU A 28 6.11 -2.79 -11.36
C GLU A 28 6.30 -2.70 -9.85
N LEU A 29 5.21 -2.79 -9.09
CA LEU A 29 5.25 -2.84 -7.63
C LEU A 29 6.11 -4.01 -7.13
N TRP A 30 5.99 -5.19 -7.74
CA TRP A 30 6.82 -6.34 -7.41
C TRP A 30 8.31 -6.08 -7.64
N TYR A 31 8.68 -5.38 -8.72
CA TYR A 31 10.06 -4.98 -8.98
C TYR A 31 10.57 -3.98 -7.94
N GLU A 32 9.81 -2.94 -7.64
CA GLU A 32 10.20 -1.92 -6.65
C GLU A 32 10.42 -2.53 -5.26
N ILE A 33 9.58 -3.48 -4.86
CA ILE A 33 9.74 -4.24 -3.61
C ILE A 33 11.03 -5.07 -3.59
N GLY A 34 11.46 -5.58 -4.75
CA GLY A 34 12.72 -6.32 -4.87
C GLY A 34 13.98 -5.44 -4.76
N GLU A 35 13.85 -4.16 -5.09
CA GLU A 35 14.90 -3.15 -4.96
C GLU A 35 14.92 -2.49 -3.56
N ASP A 36 13.82 -2.53 -2.82
CA ASP A 36 13.74 -2.03 -1.45
C ASP A 36 14.51 -2.91 -0.45
N ASP A 37 15.59 -2.38 0.14
CA ASP A 37 16.47 -3.11 1.06
C ASP A 37 15.79 -3.64 2.34
N ALA A 38 14.67 -3.04 2.77
CA ALA A 38 13.92 -3.48 3.94
C ALA A 38 13.02 -4.68 3.60
N LEU A 39 12.38 -4.65 2.42
CA LEU A 39 11.50 -5.71 1.95
C LEU A 39 12.27 -6.89 1.31
N LYS A 40 13.43 -6.63 0.69
CA LYS A 40 14.31 -7.65 0.11
C LYS A 40 14.74 -8.71 1.13
N LYS A 41 14.90 -8.31 2.40
CA LYS A 41 15.24 -9.23 3.51
C LYS A 41 14.09 -10.16 3.89
N HIS A 42 12.85 -9.77 3.60
CA HIS A 42 11.67 -10.54 3.97
C HIS A 42 11.39 -11.71 3.02
N GLN A 43 12.09 -11.82 1.87
CA GLN A 43 11.88 -12.88 0.88
C GLN A 43 10.39 -13.08 0.52
N MET A 44 9.65 -11.97 0.43
CA MET A 44 8.24 -11.97 0.05
C MET A 44 8.06 -12.70 -1.28
N THR A 45 6.95 -13.42 -1.46
CA THR A 45 6.55 -13.98 -2.77
C THR A 45 5.52 -13.11 -3.48
N LYS A 46 5.30 -13.33 -4.78
CA LYS A 46 4.26 -12.61 -5.53
C LYS A 46 2.87 -12.87 -4.94
N GLU A 47 2.61 -14.10 -4.52
CA GLU A 47 1.35 -14.49 -3.89
C GLU A 47 1.17 -13.78 -2.55
N GLU A 48 2.23 -13.64 -1.75
CA GLU A 48 2.17 -12.89 -0.51
C GLU A 48 1.89 -11.40 -0.75
N LEU A 49 2.57 -10.79 -1.73
CA LEU A 49 2.30 -9.41 -2.11
C LEU A 49 0.83 -9.22 -2.50
N LEU A 50 0.28 -10.13 -3.31
CA LEU A 50 -1.12 -10.06 -3.73
C LEU A 50 -2.07 -10.17 -2.53
N MET A 51 -1.85 -11.13 -1.63
CA MET A 51 -2.66 -11.27 -0.41
C MET A 51 -2.61 -10.02 0.47
N ARG A 52 -1.44 -9.39 0.59
CA ARG A 52 -1.29 -8.13 1.33
C ARG A 52 -2.01 -6.98 0.66
N LEU A 53 -1.95 -6.87 -0.66
CA LEU A 53 -2.67 -5.85 -1.42
C LEU A 53 -4.19 -6.02 -1.31
N GLU A 54 -4.69 -7.26 -1.39
CA GLU A 54 -6.11 -7.57 -1.15
C GLU A 54 -6.52 -7.20 0.29
N LEU A 55 -5.69 -7.52 1.28
CA LEU A 55 -5.93 -7.10 2.67
C LEU A 55 -5.98 -5.57 2.79
N LEU A 56 -5.01 -4.86 2.22
CA LEU A 56 -4.95 -3.39 2.22
C LEU A 56 -6.15 -2.77 1.50
N GLU A 57 -6.66 -3.41 0.45
CA GLU A 57 -7.88 -2.99 -0.23
C GLU A 57 -9.12 -3.16 0.65
N THR A 58 -9.26 -4.32 1.31
CA THR A 58 -10.39 -4.57 2.23
C THR A 58 -10.36 -3.62 3.43
N GLN A 59 -9.17 -3.23 3.90
CA GLN A 59 -8.97 -2.21 4.92
C GLN A 59 -9.19 -0.78 4.40
N GLY A 60 -9.20 -0.59 3.09
CA GLY A 60 -9.50 0.67 2.43
C GLY A 60 -8.29 1.60 2.27
N PHE A 61 -7.07 1.07 2.28
CA PHE A 61 -5.84 1.83 2.02
C PHE A 61 -5.52 1.93 0.53
N VAL A 62 -5.82 0.89 -0.24
CA VAL A 62 -5.62 0.85 -1.69
C VAL A 62 -6.92 0.51 -2.41
N GLU A 63 -6.92 0.74 -3.71
CA GLU A 63 -7.93 0.24 -4.64
C GLU A 63 -7.23 -0.20 -5.93
N HIS A 64 -7.80 -1.20 -6.59
CA HIS A 64 -7.26 -1.71 -7.85
C HIS A 64 -8.15 -1.36 -9.05
N PHE A 65 -7.50 -1.15 -10.20
CA PHE A 65 -8.16 -0.93 -11.49
C PHE A 65 -7.66 -1.96 -12.49
N ILE A 66 -8.57 -2.76 -13.03
CA ILE A 66 -8.26 -3.71 -14.08
C ILE A 66 -8.14 -2.95 -15.41
N ILE A 67 -6.92 -2.88 -15.95
CA ILE A 67 -6.62 -2.25 -17.24
C ILE A 67 -6.89 -3.26 -18.37
N SER A 68 -6.53 -4.53 -18.16
CA SER A 68 -6.75 -5.65 -19.08
C SER A 68 -6.86 -6.97 -18.30
N GLU A 69 -7.13 -8.09 -19.00
CA GLU A 69 -7.19 -9.41 -18.37
C GLU A 69 -5.90 -9.80 -17.60
N GLU A 70 -4.76 -9.20 -17.95
CA GLU A 70 -3.45 -9.50 -17.36
C GLU A 70 -2.81 -8.31 -16.63
N SER A 71 -3.46 -7.15 -16.59
CA SER A 71 -2.87 -5.93 -16.00
C SER A 71 -3.83 -5.26 -15.03
N THR A 72 -3.34 -5.09 -13.81
CA THR A 72 -4.04 -4.46 -12.69
C THR A 72 -3.16 -3.36 -12.12
N LEU A 73 -3.71 -2.16 -12.07
CA LEU A 73 -3.12 -0.98 -11.45
C LEU A 73 -3.55 -0.89 -9.98
N TRP A 74 -2.61 -0.64 -9.10
CA TRP A 74 -2.85 -0.40 -7.68
C TRP A 74 -2.58 1.06 -7.37
N VAL A 75 -3.52 1.70 -6.66
CA VAL A 75 -3.38 3.08 -6.21
C VAL A 75 -3.76 3.20 -4.75
N LEU A 76 -3.27 4.24 -4.08
CA LEU A 76 -3.78 4.60 -2.76
C LEU A 76 -5.23 5.05 -2.87
N LYS A 77 -6.08 4.47 -2.04
CA LYS A 77 -7.48 4.89 -1.91
C LYS A 77 -7.51 6.20 -1.14
N MET A 78 -7.60 7.31 -1.88
CA MET A 78 -7.78 8.64 -1.29
C MET A 78 -9.22 8.82 -0.77
N ARG A 79 -9.57 8.10 0.28
CA ARG A 79 -10.62 8.52 1.21
C ARG A 79 -9.93 9.28 2.31
N GLU A 80 -9.94 10.62 2.25
CA GLU A 80 -9.52 11.55 3.30
C GLU A 80 -8.64 10.89 4.38
N LEU A 81 -7.38 10.59 4.02
CA LEU A 81 -6.44 9.94 4.94
C LEU A 81 -6.15 10.94 6.07
N PHE A 82 -6.82 10.73 7.21
CA PHE A 82 -6.52 11.45 8.44
C PHE A 82 -5.33 10.75 9.10
N VAL A 83 -4.13 11.26 8.90
CA VAL A 83 -2.95 10.81 9.64
C VAL A 83 -3.05 11.39 11.03
N THR A 84 -3.06 10.54 12.05
CA THR A 84 -3.05 10.99 13.44
C THR A 84 -1.62 10.92 13.96
N ASP A 85 -1.04 12.05 14.34
CA ASP A 85 0.30 12.08 14.91
C ASP A 85 0.33 11.54 16.36
N SER A 86 1.52 11.43 16.95
CA SER A 86 1.73 10.98 18.33
C SER A 86 1.10 11.90 19.38
N LEU A 87 0.59 13.07 18.96
CA LEU A 87 -0.14 14.04 19.79
C LEU A 87 -1.66 13.96 19.61
N GLY A 88 -2.15 13.03 18.76
CA GLY A 88 -3.58 12.86 18.50
C GLY A 88 -4.15 13.83 17.46
N ILE A 89 -3.32 14.59 16.74
CA ILE A 89 -3.76 15.58 15.76
C ILE A 89 -3.97 14.91 14.41
N ARG A 90 -5.16 15.12 13.81
CA ARG A 90 -5.53 14.61 12.49
C ARG A 90 -5.11 15.58 11.40
N TRP A 91 -4.21 15.15 10.53
CA TRP A 91 -3.77 15.87 9.34
C TRP A 91 -4.41 15.27 8.10
N LYS A 92 -4.93 16.13 7.21
CA LYS A 92 -5.41 15.72 5.88
C LYS A 92 -4.19 15.52 4.99
N TYR A 93 -4.02 14.32 4.44
CA TYR A 93 -2.99 14.07 3.44
C TYR A 93 -3.39 14.77 2.13
N GLU A 94 -2.89 15.98 1.91
CA GLU A 94 -3.02 16.67 0.62
C GLU A 94 -1.71 16.49 -0.16
N ARG A 95 -1.81 15.96 -1.39
CA ARG A 95 -0.69 15.80 -2.32
C ARG A 95 -0.18 17.21 -2.69
N LEU A 96 1.09 17.52 -2.37
CA LEU A 96 1.76 18.76 -2.81
C LEU A 96 1.99 18.75 -4.32
#